data_AF-A0A350WTS0-F1
#
_entry.id   AF-A0A350WTS0-F1
#
_cell.length_a   1.000
_cell.length_b   1.000
_cell.length_c   1.000
_cell.angle_alpha   90.00
_cell.angle_beta   90.00
_cell.angle_gamma   90.00
#
_symmetry.space_group_name_H-M   'P 1'
#
loop_
_entity.id
_entity.type
_entity.pdbx_description
1 polymer ?
#
loop_
_entity_poly.entity_id
_entity_poly.type
_entity_poly.pdbx_seq_one_letter_code
_entity_poly.pdbx_strand_id
1 'polypeptide(L)'
;MEQDTNLPPEQEPTVLDLFKSVTKDWTSFFNFIRSSWDARRREEFNQTLVQETAHPVAVEQVVELSRASTFPWRAMFALVLALSGQFLVEPPNRLGMVAFALYLAAFGLALWSFRADEWRLPALPAFWQSIDPFTLKIIPLLLAVALAAVAFVDFGNGLFSWLNLFVWLLSLL
;
A
#
# COMPACT_ATOMS: atom_id res chain seq x y z
N MET A 1 39.36 6.81 48.24
CA MET A 1 38.63 5.57 47.93
C MET A 1 37.48 5.98 47.04
N GLU A 2 37.75 6.05 45.74
CA GLU A 2 36.79 6.49 44.72
C GLU A 2 35.86 5.31 44.42
N GLN A 3 34.55 5.56 44.54
CA GLN A 3 33.49 4.60 44.21
C GLN A 3 33.24 4.64 42.70
N ASP A 4 33.80 3.68 41.97
CA ASP A 4 33.40 3.40 40.60
C ASP A 4 32.06 2.64 40.59
N THR A 5 30.95 3.37 40.66
CA THR A 5 29.64 2.86 40.27
C THR A 5 29.55 2.82 38.74
N ASN A 6 30.19 1.82 38.14
CA ASN A 6 29.96 1.44 36.75
C ASN A 6 28.61 0.71 36.67
N LEU A 7 27.52 1.48 36.59
CA LEU A 7 26.25 0.95 36.11
C LEU A 7 26.38 0.77 34.59
N PRO A 8 26.12 -0.44 34.04
CA PRO A 8 26.15 -0.63 32.59
C PRO A 8 25.13 0.31 31.94
N PRO A 9 25.44 0.90 30.77
CA PRO A 9 24.50 1.76 30.06
C PRO A 9 23.22 0.97 29.80
N GLU A 10 22.08 1.59 30.11
CA GLU A 10 20.75 1.15 29.67
C GLU A 10 20.80 1.01 28.13
N GLN A 11 21.18 -0.18 27.64
CA GLN A 11 21.21 -0.49 26.22
C GLN A 11 19.76 -0.59 25.77
N GLU A 12 19.26 0.49 25.19
CA GLU A 12 17.98 0.48 24.50
C GLU A 12 17.99 -0.69 23.50
N PRO A 13 17.04 -1.63 23.62
CA PRO A 13 17.07 -2.85 22.82
C PRO A 13 17.00 -2.48 21.34
N THR A 14 17.99 -2.93 20.58
CA THR A 14 18.02 -2.72 19.14
C THR A 14 16.83 -3.43 18.49
N VAL A 15 16.35 -2.94 17.34
CA VAL A 15 15.30 -3.61 16.55
C VAL A 15 15.63 -5.08 16.28
N LEU A 16 16.91 -5.39 16.09
CA LEU A 16 17.39 -6.76 15.91
C LEU A 16 17.25 -7.63 17.17
N ASP A 17 17.45 -7.04 18.35
CA ASP A 17 17.28 -7.74 19.62
C ASP A 17 15.80 -8.03 19.90
N LEU A 18 14.91 -7.12 19.52
CA LEU A 18 13.47 -7.33 19.54
C LEU A 18 13.05 -8.45 18.60
N PHE A 19 13.49 -8.42 17.34
CA PHE A 19 13.19 -9.48 16.37
C PHE A 19 13.70 -10.85 16.87
N LYS A 20 14.93 -10.88 17.37
CA LYS A 20 15.52 -12.09 17.94
C LYS A 20 14.74 -12.57 19.16
N SER A 21 14.27 -11.68 20.02
CA SER A 21 13.50 -12.06 21.22
C SER A 21 12.12 -12.66 20.88
N VAL A 22 11.45 -12.12 19.85
CA VAL A 22 10.15 -12.61 19.38
C VAL A 22 10.28 -13.96 18.69
N THR A 23 11.37 -14.17 17.95
CA THR A 23 11.60 -15.39 17.15
C THR A 23 12.41 -16.47 17.87
N LYS A 24 12.93 -16.19 19.06
CA LYS A 24 13.78 -17.11 19.83
C LYS A 24 13.07 -18.43 20.17
N ASP A 25 11.83 -18.33 20.64
CA ASP A 25 11.07 -19.46 21.16
C ASP A 25 9.62 -19.42 20.66
N TRP A 26 9.04 -20.59 20.35
CA TRP A 26 7.64 -20.70 19.94
C TRP A 26 6.67 -20.12 20.98
N THR A 27 6.99 -20.24 22.27
CA THR A 27 6.20 -19.64 23.36
C THR A 27 6.21 -18.12 23.32
N SER A 28 7.37 -17.51 23.05
CA SER A 28 7.52 -16.05 22.91
C SER A 28 6.76 -15.53 21.69
N PHE A 29 6.79 -16.28 20.58
CA PHE A 29 5.99 -15.99 19.40
C PHE A 29 4.48 -16.04 19.69
N PHE A 30 3.98 -17.11 20.33
CA PHE A 30 2.55 -17.19 20.70
C PHE A 30 2.14 -16.12 21.71
N ASN A 31 3.01 -15.76 22.66
CA ASN A 31 2.77 -14.67 23.59
C ASN A 31 2.71 -13.30 22.89
N PHE A 32 3.58 -13.07 21.90
CA PHE A 32 3.54 -11.87 21.06
C PHE A 32 2.21 -11.80 20.30
N ILE A 33 1.82 -12.86 19.60
CA ILE A 33 0.54 -12.93 18.87
C ILE A 33 -0.65 -12.72 19.81
N ARG A 34 -0.62 -13.30 21.02
CA ARG A 34 -1.66 -13.10 22.05
C ARG A 34 -1.67 -11.66 22.57
N SER A 35 -0.51 -11.03 22.75
CA SER A 35 -0.42 -9.63 23.18
C SER A 35 -0.97 -8.68 22.14
N SER A 36 -0.83 -9.00 20.84
CA SER A 36 -1.45 -8.24 19.75
C SER A 36 -2.98 -8.35 19.75
N TRP A 37 -3.56 -9.38 20.38
CA TRP A 37 -5.01 -9.56 20.54
C TRP A 37 -5.62 -8.75 21.70
N ASP A 38 -4.79 -8.21 22.60
CA ASP A 38 -5.29 -7.52 23.78
C ASP A 38 -5.87 -6.15 23.42
N ALA A 39 -7.20 -6.09 23.27
CA ALA A 39 -7.95 -4.89 22.92
C ALA A 39 -7.69 -3.74 23.91
N ARG A 40 -7.40 -4.07 25.18
CA ARG A 40 -7.12 -3.10 26.23
C ARG A 40 -5.82 -2.32 26.00
N ARG A 41 -4.75 -3.01 25.58
CA ARG A 41 -3.45 -2.38 25.27
C ARG A 41 -3.53 -1.46 24.05
N ARG A 42 -4.40 -1.79 23.08
CA ARG A 42 -4.67 -0.95 21.91
C ARG A 42 -5.37 0.36 22.31
N GLU A 43 -6.30 0.27 23.25
CA GLU A 43 -7.05 1.42 23.76
C GLU A 43 -6.15 2.36 24.58
N GLU A 44 -5.24 1.81 25.38
CA GLU A 44 -4.19 2.57 26.08
C GLU A 44 -3.24 3.29 25.09
N PHE A 45 -2.82 2.62 24.01
CA PHE A 45 -1.98 3.23 22.98
C PHE A 45 -2.68 4.37 22.21
N ASN A 46 -3.96 4.19 21.88
CA ASN A 46 -4.77 5.23 21.27
C ASN A 46 -4.93 6.44 22.20
N GLN A 47 -5.11 6.22 23.51
CA GLN A 47 -5.18 7.32 24.48
C GLN A 47 -3.85 8.08 24.58
N THR A 48 -2.70 7.39 24.54
CA THR A 48 -1.39 8.08 24.53
C THR A 48 -1.18 8.92 23.28
N LEU A 49 -1.59 8.41 22.11
CA LEU A 49 -1.49 9.17 20.84
C LEU A 49 -2.41 10.39 20.82
N VAL A 50 -3.64 10.26 21.35
CA VAL A 50 -4.59 11.37 21.51
C VAL A 50 -4.03 12.43 22.46
N GLN A 51 -3.33 12.01 23.52
CA GLN A 51 -2.70 12.92 24.48
C GLN A 51 -1.45 13.62 23.89
N GLU A 52 -0.71 12.96 23.02
CA GLU A 52 0.43 13.54 22.30
C GLU A 52 -0.01 14.53 21.21
N THR A 53 -1.09 14.22 20.48
CA THR A 53 -1.74 15.11 19.51
C THR A 53 -2.53 16.26 20.15
N ALA A 54 -2.78 16.20 21.46
CA ALA A 54 -3.37 17.33 22.21
C ALA A 54 -2.40 18.49 22.42
N HIS A 55 -1.12 18.37 22.04
CA HIS A 55 -0.26 19.53 21.85
C HIS A 55 -0.76 20.30 20.62
N PRO A 56 -1.16 21.58 20.77
CA PRO A 56 -1.66 22.36 19.66
C PRO A 56 -0.49 22.71 18.75
N VAL A 57 -0.19 21.85 17.78
CA VAL A 57 0.55 22.25 16.58
C VAL A 57 -0.35 23.26 15.89
N ALA A 58 0.05 24.53 15.94
CA ALA A 58 -0.64 25.62 15.27
C ALA A 58 -0.80 25.24 13.79
N VAL A 59 -2.03 24.89 13.41
CA VAL A 59 -2.37 24.55 12.04
C VAL A 59 -2.31 25.84 11.24
N GLU A 60 -1.16 26.08 10.62
CA GLU A 60 -1.02 27.12 9.61
C GLU A 60 -2.01 26.78 8.50
N GLN A 61 -3.07 27.58 8.40
CA GLN A 61 -4.09 27.43 7.38
C GLN A 61 -3.45 27.73 6.03
N VAL A 62 -2.92 26.68 5.41
CA VAL A 62 -2.49 26.72 4.02
C VAL A 62 -3.77 26.91 3.20
N VAL A 63 -3.95 28.13 2.68
CA VAL A 63 -5.01 28.47 1.75
C VAL A 63 -4.97 27.46 0.60
N GLU A 64 -5.95 26.56 0.55
CA GLU A 64 -6.14 25.68 -0.60
C GLU A 64 -6.50 26.55 -1.80
N LEU A 65 -5.50 26.83 -2.63
CA LEU A 65 -5.74 27.28 -3.99
C LEU A 65 -6.47 26.14 -4.71
N SER A 66 -7.79 26.26 -4.77
CA SER A 66 -8.66 25.50 -5.66
C SER A 66 -8.15 25.67 -7.09
N ARG A 67 -7.26 24.75 -7.48
CA ARG A 67 -6.70 24.70 -8.83
C ARG A 67 -7.56 23.71 -9.58
N ALA A 68 -8.41 24.23 -10.45
CA ALA A 68 -9.24 23.42 -11.34
C ALA A 68 -8.34 22.46 -12.11
N SER A 69 -8.37 21.18 -11.72
CA SER A 69 -7.71 20.10 -12.45
C SER A 69 -8.41 19.98 -13.80
N THR A 70 -7.80 20.52 -14.84
CA THR A 70 -8.32 20.37 -16.20
C THR A 70 -8.18 18.91 -16.61
N PHE A 71 -9.22 18.33 -17.18
CA PHE A 71 -9.21 16.94 -17.63
C PHE A 71 -8.03 16.69 -18.61
N PRO A 72 -7.15 15.69 -18.36
CA PRO A 72 -5.90 15.50 -19.10
C PRO A 72 -6.15 14.79 -20.44
N TRP A 73 -6.91 15.41 -21.32
CA TRP A 73 -7.34 14.82 -22.59
C TRP A 73 -6.16 14.45 -23.49
N ARG A 74 -5.03 15.18 -23.43
CA ARG A 74 -3.84 14.87 -24.24
C ARG A 74 -3.18 13.57 -23.81
N ALA A 75 -3.06 13.33 -22.50
CA ALA A 75 -2.57 12.06 -21.97
C ALA A 75 -3.49 10.89 -22.37
N MET A 76 -4.81 11.10 -22.35
CA MET A 76 -5.78 10.10 -22.81
C MET A 76 -5.62 9.77 -24.30
N PHE A 77 -5.44 10.79 -25.15
CA PHE A 77 -5.16 10.56 -26.57
C PHE A 77 -3.82 9.83 -26.79
N ALA A 78 -2.78 10.17 -26.02
CA ALA A 78 -1.49 9.49 -26.09
C ALA A 78 -1.64 7.99 -25.76
N LEU A 79 -2.41 7.66 -24.72
CA LEU A 79 -2.71 6.29 -24.33
C LEU A 79 -3.46 5.53 -25.44
N VAL A 80 -4.51 6.14 -26.01
CA VAL A 80 -5.30 5.53 -27.10
C VAL A 80 -4.43 5.24 -28.32
N LEU A 81 -3.53 6.16 -28.69
CA LEU A 81 -2.58 5.95 -29.79
C LEU A 81 -1.62 4.80 -29.50
N ALA A 82 -1.09 4.71 -28.27
CA ALA A 82 -0.19 3.63 -27.87
C ALA A 82 -0.88 2.26 -27.90
N LEU A 83 -2.12 2.17 -27.39
CA LEU A 83 -2.91 0.93 -27.42
C LEU A 83 -3.32 0.54 -28.84
N SER A 84 -3.62 1.53 -29.69
CA SER A 84 -3.87 1.29 -31.12
C SER A 84 -2.62 0.74 -31.81
N GLY A 85 -1.44 1.32 -31.52
CA GLY A 85 -0.15 0.80 -31.98
C GLY A 85 0.06 -0.64 -31.55
N GLN A 86 -0.20 -0.96 -30.28
CA GLN A 86 -0.10 -2.31 -29.73
C GLN A 86 -1.00 -3.30 -30.49
N PHE A 87 -2.27 -2.96 -30.69
CA PHE A 87 -3.22 -3.78 -31.45
C PHE A 87 -2.79 -4.04 -32.90
N LEU A 88 -2.05 -3.09 -33.51
CA LEU A 88 -1.55 -3.22 -34.89
C LEU A 88 -0.31 -4.11 -35.00
N VAL A 89 0.51 -4.20 -33.94
CA VAL A 89 1.68 -5.10 -33.89
C VAL A 89 1.24 -6.54 -33.64
N GLU A 90 0.18 -6.73 -32.86
CA GLU A 90 -0.31 -8.06 -32.52
C GLU A 90 -0.83 -8.82 -33.76
N PRO A 91 -0.58 -10.15 -33.85
CA PRO A 91 -1.19 -10.98 -34.88
C PRO A 91 -2.72 -10.89 -34.82
N PRO A 92 -3.43 -10.79 -35.97
CA PRO A 92 -3.00 -11.06 -37.33
C PRO A 92 -2.48 -9.85 -38.14
N ASN A 93 -2.59 -8.62 -37.63
CA ASN A 93 -2.37 -7.40 -38.42
C ASN A 93 -0.91 -7.19 -38.84
N ARG A 94 0.05 -7.36 -37.91
CA ARG A 94 1.51 -7.23 -38.15
C ARG A 94 1.93 -5.93 -38.86
N LEU A 95 1.21 -4.83 -38.63
CA LEU A 95 1.45 -3.53 -39.29
C LEU A 95 2.52 -2.72 -38.55
N GLY A 96 3.75 -3.24 -38.51
CA GLY A 96 4.85 -2.68 -37.70
C GLY A 96 5.20 -1.22 -37.99
N MET A 97 5.22 -0.81 -39.27
CA MET A 97 5.55 0.57 -39.64
C MET A 97 4.46 1.58 -39.23
N VAL A 98 3.19 1.17 -39.30
CA VAL A 98 2.06 2.00 -38.85
C VAL A 98 2.05 2.10 -37.32
N ALA A 99 2.27 0.98 -36.62
CA ALA A 99 2.39 0.98 -35.17
C ALA A 99 3.56 1.84 -34.67
N PHE A 100 4.71 1.81 -35.36
CA PHE A 100 5.83 2.68 -35.05
C PHE A 100 5.48 4.17 -35.15
N ALA A 101 4.78 4.57 -36.22
CA ALA A 101 4.30 5.94 -36.37
C ALA A 101 3.31 6.33 -35.25
N LEU A 102 2.42 5.42 -34.85
CA LEU A 102 1.49 5.63 -33.75
C LEU A 102 2.20 5.78 -32.40
N TYR A 103 3.22 4.97 -32.13
CA TYR A 103 4.03 5.13 -30.91
C TYR A 103 4.80 6.44 -30.89
N LEU A 104 5.36 6.86 -32.03
CA LEU A 104 6.07 8.14 -32.12
C LEU A 104 5.12 9.33 -31.86
N ALA A 105 3.90 9.27 -32.41
CA ALA A 105 2.86 10.24 -32.15
C ALA A 105 2.40 10.23 -30.67
N ALA A 106 2.18 9.05 -30.09
CA ALA A 106 1.83 8.89 -28.68
C ALA A 106 2.90 9.48 -27.76
N PHE A 107 4.18 9.23 -28.06
CA PHE A 107 5.31 9.77 -27.31
C PHE A 107 5.36 11.30 -27.37
N GLY A 108 5.20 11.89 -28.56
CA GLY A 108 5.15 13.34 -28.71
C GLY A 108 4.00 13.98 -27.92
N LEU A 109 2.83 13.35 -27.95
CA LEU A 109 1.64 13.84 -27.25
C LEU A 109 1.77 13.69 -25.71
N ALA A 110 2.41 12.62 -25.25
CA ALA A 110 2.74 12.42 -23.84
C ALA A 110 3.73 13.49 -23.35
N LEU A 111 4.77 13.79 -24.13
CA LEU A 111 5.74 14.84 -23.79
C LEU A 111 5.09 16.22 -23.76
N TRP A 112 4.16 16.49 -24.67
CA TRP A 112 3.38 17.73 -24.67
C TRP A 112 2.46 17.83 -23.45
N SER A 113 1.75 16.74 -23.10
CA SER A 113 0.91 16.69 -21.90
C SER A 113 1.72 16.90 -20.61
N PHE A 114 2.93 16.33 -20.54
CA PHE A 114 3.88 16.58 -19.44
C PHE A 114 4.26 18.07 -19.36
N ARG A 115 4.57 18.70 -20.50
CA ARG A 115 4.92 20.12 -20.56
C ARG A 115 3.76 21.06 -20.24
N ALA A 116 2.53 20.58 -20.44
CA ALA A 116 1.30 21.31 -20.16
C ALA A 116 0.86 21.21 -18.69
N ASP A 117 1.65 20.56 -17.82
CA ASP A 117 1.36 20.42 -16.39
C ASP A 117 0.01 19.73 -16.09
N GLU A 118 -0.53 18.97 -17.04
CA GLU A 118 -1.77 18.20 -16.90
C GLU A 118 -1.62 17.04 -15.90
N TRP A 119 -0.37 16.68 -15.57
CA TRP A 119 -0.01 15.60 -14.66
C TRP A 119 0.24 16.09 -13.22
N ARG A 120 -0.14 17.33 -12.90
CA ARG A 120 0.01 17.85 -11.54
C ARG A 120 -1.02 17.20 -10.64
N LEU A 121 -0.54 16.48 -9.64
CA LEU A 121 -1.39 15.97 -8.58
C LEU A 121 -2.14 17.15 -7.95
N PRO A 122 -3.44 17.00 -7.67
CA PRO A 122 -4.15 17.98 -6.86
C PRO A 122 -3.38 18.16 -5.55
N ALA A 123 -3.33 19.40 -5.05
CA ALA A 123 -2.78 19.66 -3.74
C ALA A 123 -3.47 18.72 -2.74
N LEU A 124 -2.67 18.06 -1.92
CA LEU A 124 -3.18 17.10 -0.95
C LEU A 124 -4.23 17.84 -0.11
N PRO A 125 -5.51 17.41 -0.13
CA PRO A 125 -6.52 18.09 0.65
C PRO A 125 -6.08 18.08 2.11
N ALA A 126 -6.25 19.21 2.80
CA ALA A 126 -5.88 19.35 4.19
C ALA A 126 -6.60 18.27 5.02
N PHE A 127 -5.84 17.22 5.33
CA PHE A 127 -6.12 16.18 6.30
C PHE A 127 -7.55 15.62 6.28
N TRP A 128 -7.78 14.61 5.44
CA TRP A 128 -8.58 13.48 5.91
C TRP A 128 -7.74 12.72 6.92
N GLN A 129 -7.63 13.25 8.15
CA GLN A 129 -7.24 12.49 9.34
C GLN A 129 -8.38 11.53 9.72
N SER A 130 -8.87 10.74 8.77
CA SER A 130 -9.34 9.42 9.18
C SER A 130 -8.06 8.67 9.47
N ILE A 131 -7.65 8.70 10.73
CA ILE A 131 -6.67 7.75 11.25
C ILE A 131 -7.26 6.40 10.87
N ASP A 132 -6.71 5.76 9.84
CA ASP A 132 -7.09 4.39 9.51
C ASP A 132 -6.80 3.62 10.79
N PRO A 133 -7.83 3.13 11.49
CA PRO A 133 -7.58 2.34 12.66
C PRO A 133 -6.99 1.07 12.09
N PHE A 134 -5.65 0.95 12.07
CA PHE A 134 -4.83 -0.19 11.63
C PHE A 134 -5.17 -1.46 12.44
N THR A 135 -6.45 -1.80 12.42
CA THR A 135 -7.13 -2.78 13.23
C THR A 135 -7.09 -4.04 12.41
N LEU A 136 -5.97 -4.74 12.54
CA LEU A 136 -5.85 -6.09 12.03
C LEU A 136 -6.86 -6.96 12.77
N LYS A 137 -7.92 -7.34 12.06
CA LYS A 137 -8.91 -8.32 12.52
C LYS A 137 -8.34 -9.72 12.25
N ILE A 138 -7.72 -10.30 13.27
CA ILE A 138 -6.98 -11.57 13.10
C ILE A 138 -7.92 -12.73 12.77
N ILE A 139 -9.16 -12.77 13.27
CA ILE A 139 -10.13 -13.83 12.95
C ILE A 139 -10.44 -13.91 11.44
N PRO A 140 -10.94 -12.83 10.78
CA PRO A 140 -11.17 -12.88 9.34
C PRO A 140 -9.86 -13.06 8.55
N LEU A 141 -8.73 -12.55 9.04
CA LEU A 141 -7.43 -12.79 8.41
C LEU A 141 -7.05 -14.29 8.41
N LEU A 142 -7.19 -14.99 9.53
CA LEU A 142 -6.91 -16.43 9.61
C LEU A 142 -7.87 -17.24 8.75
N LEU A 143 -9.14 -16.84 8.69
CA LEU A 143 -10.14 -17.46 7.82
C LEU A 143 -9.75 -17.25 6.35
N ALA A 144 -9.41 -16.03 5.95
CA ALA A 144 -8.94 -15.69 4.60
C ALA A 144 -7.71 -16.53 4.20
N VAL A 145 -6.71 -16.67 5.08
CA VAL A 145 -5.53 -17.51 4.84
C VAL A 145 -5.92 -18.98 4.64
N ALA A 146 -6.85 -19.50 5.44
CA ALA A 146 -7.33 -20.87 5.26
C ALA A 146 -8.06 -21.06 3.92
N LEU A 147 -8.93 -20.12 3.53
CA LEU A 147 -9.60 -20.16 2.23
C LEU A 147 -8.61 -20.04 1.06
N ALA A 148 -7.60 -19.16 1.18
CA ALA A 148 -6.56 -19.00 0.17
C ALA A 148 -5.74 -20.29 -0.01
N ALA A 149 -5.43 -21.00 1.08
CA ALA A 149 -4.77 -22.30 1.02
C ALA A 149 -5.63 -23.36 0.33
N VAL A 150 -6.94 -23.38 0.62
CA VAL A 150 -7.89 -24.29 -0.06
C VAL A 150 -7.97 -23.99 -1.56
N ALA A 151 -8.11 -22.72 -1.94
CA ALA A 151 -8.10 -22.28 -3.33
C ALA A 151 -6.79 -22.67 -4.04
N PHE A 152 -5.64 -22.49 -3.38
CA PHE A 152 -4.35 -22.86 -3.93
C PHE A 152 -4.22 -24.37 -4.18
N VAL A 153 -4.69 -25.22 -3.26
CA VAL A 153 -4.69 -26.68 -3.44
C VAL A 153 -5.63 -27.08 -4.57
N ASP A 154 -6.81 -26.48 -4.66
CA ASP A 154 -7.77 -26.74 -5.75
C ASP A 154 -7.24 -26.28 -7.13
N PHE A 155 -6.40 -25.23 -7.14
CA PHE A 155 -5.70 -24.77 -8.33
C PHE A 155 -4.61 -25.73 -8.83
N GLY A 156 -4.23 -26.76 -8.07
CA GLY A 156 -3.05 -27.60 -8.33
C GLY A 156 -2.92 -28.22 -9.74
N ASN A 157 -4.02 -28.30 -10.49
CA ASN A 157 -4.03 -28.77 -11.90
C ASN A 157 -3.74 -27.67 -12.93
N GLY A 158 -3.46 -26.43 -12.51
CA GLY A 158 -3.17 -25.27 -13.37
C GLY A 158 -4.37 -24.71 -14.13
N LEU A 159 -5.59 -25.19 -13.84
CA LEU A 159 -6.83 -24.76 -14.47
C LEU A 159 -7.65 -23.93 -13.48
N PHE A 160 -8.08 -22.74 -13.90
CA PHE A 160 -9.02 -21.93 -13.13
C PHE A 160 -10.43 -22.54 -13.26
N SER A 161 -10.88 -23.24 -12.21
CA SER A 161 -12.26 -23.69 -12.06
C SER A 161 -13.12 -22.57 -11.45
N TRP A 162 -14.43 -22.60 -11.71
CA TRP A 162 -15.37 -21.67 -11.07
C TRP A 162 -15.34 -21.76 -9.54
N LEU A 163 -15.12 -22.96 -8.99
CA LEU A 163 -15.06 -23.22 -7.55
C LEU A 163 -13.79 -22.59 -6.94
N ASN A 164 -12.62 -22.86 -7.51
CA ASN A 164 -11.37 -22.26 -7.09
C ASN A 164 -11.44 -20.72 -7.13
N LEU A 165 -11.93 -20.15 -8.24
CA LEU A 165 -12.06 -18.71 -8.38
C LEU A 165 -13.00 -18.11 -7.31
N PHE A 166 -14.12 -18.78 -7.03
CA PHE A 166 -15.07 -18.34 -6.00
C PHE A 166 -14.48 -18.38 -4.59
N VAL A 167 -13.79 -19.47 -4.23
CA VAL A 167 -13.12 -19.61 -2.92
C VAL A 167 -11.97 -18.61 -2.79
N TRP A 168 -11.24 -18.35 -3.87
CA TRP A 168 -10.20 -17.34 -3.90
C TRP A 168 -10.77 -15.93 -3.69
N LEU A 169 -11.89 -15.58 -4.34
CA LEU A 169 -12.55 -14.29 -4.12
C LEU A 169 -13.06 -14.13 -2.69
N LEU A 170 -13.60 -15.19 -2.08
CA LEU A 170 -13.98 -15.18 -0.66
C LEU A 170 -12.79 -14.95 0.27
N SER A 171 -11.58 -15.35 -0.12
CA SER A 171 -10.37 -15.11 0.69
C SER A 171 -9.93 -13.64 0.72
N LEU A 172 -10.42 -12.81 -0.21
CA LEU A 172 -10.08 -11.38 -0.30
C LEU A 172 -11.04 -10.47 0.47
N LEU A 173 -12.08 -11.03 1.08
CA LEU A 173 -13.22 -10.31 1.66
C LEU A 173 -13.17 -10.26 3.19
#